data_AF-A0A2H5FND6-F1
#
_entry.id   AF-A0A2H5FND6-F1
#
_cell.length_a   1.000
_cell.length_b   1.000
_cell.length_c   1.000
_cell.angle_alpha   90.00
_cell.angle_beta   90.00
_cell.angle_gamma   90.00
#
_symmetry.space_group_name_H-M   'P 1'
#
loop_
_entity.id
_entity.type
_entity.pdbx_description
1 polymer ?
#
loop_
_entity_poly.entity_id
_entity_poly.type
_entity_poly.pdbx_seq_one_letter_code
_entity_poly.pdbx_strand_id
1 'polypeptide(L)' 'MGWIIRILLVAAGSITSWFVARDALNFNIIQMVVAVVLITFLVIIIAFWRDLSNLFKQFITKYKKS' A
#
# COMPACT_ATOMS: atom_id res chain seq x y z
N MET A 1 6.09 -1.51 -20.15
CA MET A 1 6.30 -2.22 -18.86
C MET A 1 6.32 -1.31 -17.63
N GLY A 2 6.57 0.01 -17.74
CA GLY A 2 6.71 0.89 -16.56
C GLY A 2 5.43 1.58 -16.04
N TRP A 3 4.27 1.42 -16.67
CA TRP A 3 3.08 2.23 -16.33
C TRP A 3 2.36 1.74 -15.07
N ILE A 4 2.31 0.42 -14.86
CA ILE A 4 1.74 -0.20 -13.65
C ILE A 4 2.54 0.19 -12.39
N ILE A 5 3.87 0.18 -12.48
CA ILE A 5 4.75 0.57 -11.37
C ILE A 5 4.57 2.05 -11.05
N ARG A 6 4.37 2.90 -12.07
CA ARG A 6 4.07 4.33 -11.88
C ARG A 6 2.75 4.57 -11.18
N ILE A 7 1.68 3.88 -11.58
CA ILE A 7 0.37 3.99 -10.93
C ILE A 7 0.46 3.53 -9.48
N LEU A 8 1.17 2.43 -9.21
CA LEU A 8 1.40 1.93 -7.86
C LEU A 8 2.21 2.91 -7.00
N LEU A 9 3.27 3.52 -7.55
CA LEU A 9 4.07 4.54 -6.86
C LEU A 9 3.25 5.78 -6.54
N VAL A 10 2.42 6.24 -7.47
CA VAL A 10 1.55 7.41 -7.28
C VAL A 10 0.51 7.11 -6.18
N ALA A 11 -0.09 5.92 -6.20
CA ALA A 11 -1.02 5.50 -5.16
C ALA A 11 -0.34 5.40 -3.78
N ALA A 12 0.83 4.76 -3.70
CA ALA A 12 1.59 4.63 -2.45
C ALA A 12 2.02 6.01 -1.91
N GLY A 13 2.52 6.89 -2.77
CA GLY A 13 2.88 8.26 -2.40
C GLY A 13 1.68 9.08 -1.92
N SER A 14 0.53 8.93 -2.56
CA SER A 14 -0.71 9.63 -2.17
C SER A 14 -1.21 9.16 -0.80
N ILE A 15 -1.22 7.85 -0.56
CA ILE A 15 -1.62 7.27 0.73
C ILE A 15 -0.67 7.73 1.84
N THR A 16 0.64 7.70 1.56
CA THR A 16 1.68 8.12 2.52
C THR A 16 1.56 9.60 2.85
N SER A 17 1.40 10.46 1.84
CA SER A 17 1.21 11.91 2.02
C SER A 17 -0.04 12.24 2.82
N TRP A 18 -1.15 11.54 2.55
CA TRP A 18 -2.40 11.71 3.26
C TRP A 18 -2.35 11.22 4.72
N PHE A 19 -1.56 10.18 4.99
CA PHE A 19 -1.28 9.72 6.35
C PHE A 19 -0.45 10.78 7.11
N VAL A 20 0.69 11.17 6.53
CA VAL A 20 1.63 12.16 7.08
C VAL A 20 0.97 13.52 7.36
N ALA A 21 0.09 13.98 6.47
CA ALA A 21 -0.62 15.24 6.66
C ALA A 21 -1.61 15.22 7.84
N ARG A 22 -2.19 14.05 8.15
CA ARG A 22 -3.11 13.90 9.29
C ARG A 22 -2.38 13.71 10.63
N ASP A 23 -1.14 13.24 10.61
CA ASP A 23 -0.31 13.11 11.82
C ASP A 23 -0.11 14.46 12.55
N ALA A 24 -0.04 15.58 11.83
CA ALA A 24 0.34 16.87 12.40
C ALA A 24 -0.70 17.50 13.36
N LEU A 25 -1.99 17.20 13.20
CA LEU A 25 -3.06 17.95 13.89
C LEU A 25 -3.48 17.35 15.25
N ASN A 26 -3.26 16.05 15.49
CA ASN A 26 -3.61 15.36 16.74
C ASN A 26 -2.56 14.29 17.11
N PHE A 27 -1.29 14.73 17.15
CA PHE A 27 -0.10 13.90 17.27
C PHE A 27 -0.24 12.69 18.21
N ASN A 28 -0.76 12.84 19.42
CA ASN A 28 -0.74 11.75 20.41
C ASN A 28 -1.70 10.58 20.06
N ILE A 29 -2.94 10.89 19.66
CA ILE A 29 -3.97 9.86 19.40
C ILE A 29 -3.75 9.24 18.02
N ILE A 30 -3.44 10.07 17.03
CA ILE A 30 -3.20 9.61 15.66
C ILE A 30 -1.93 8.76 15.62
N GLN A 31 -0.85 9.13 16.33
CA GLN A 31 0.38 8.33 16.38
C GLN A 31 0.14 6.89 16.85
N MET A 32 -0.69 6.67 17.88
CA MET A 32 -1.00 5.30 18.33
C MET A 32 -1.78 4.52 17.27
N VAL A 33 -2.79 5.15 16.64
CA VAL A 33 -3.60 4.52 15.59
C VAL A 33 -2.75 4.22 14.35
N VAL A 34 -1.89 5.16 13.95
CA VAL A 34 -0.95 5.01 12.82
C VAL A 34 0.03 3.89 13.08
N ALA A 35 0.58 3.77 14.29
CA ALA A 35 1.47 2.67 14.66
C ALA A 35 0.77 1.30 14.53
N VAL A 36 -0.46 1.19 15.06
CA VAL A 36 -1.25 -0.07 14.96
C VAL A 36 -1.59 -0.38 13.50
N VAL A 37 -2.00 0.62 12.72
CA VAL A 37 -2.31 0.45 11.29
C VAL A 37 -1.07 0.06 10.50
N LEU A 38 0.08 0.70 10.73
CA LEU A 38 1.34 0.36 10.06
C LEU A 38 1.77 -1.07 10.35
N ILE A 39 1.72 -1.49 11.62
CA ILE A 39 2.07 -2.86 12.00
C ILE A 39 1.08 -3.84 11.37
N THR A 40 -0.22 -3.57 11.45
CA THR A 40 -1.25 -4.42 10.83
C THR A 40 -1.04 -4.52 9.32
N PHE A 41 -0.74 -3.41 8.66
CA PHE A 41 -0.48 -3.36 7.23
C PHE A 41 0.79 -4.13 6.86
N LEU A 42 1.85 -4.02 7.67
CA LEU A 42 3.09 -4.78 7.50
C LEU A 42 2.84 -6.29 7.64
N VAL A 43 2.07 -6.70 8.64
CA VAL A 43 1.67 -8.09 8.84
C VAL A 43 0.86 -8.61 7.67
N ILE A 44 -0.08 -7.81 7.15
CA ILE A 44 -0.85 -8.17 5.94
C ILE A 44 0.07 -8.32 4.73
N ILE A 45 0.99 -7.38 4.50
CA ILE A 45 1.95 -7.45 3.39
C ILE A 45 2.78 -8.72 3.49
N ILE A 46 3.28 -9.07 4.69
CA ILE A 46 4.12 -10.25 4.89
C ILE A 46 3.30 -11.54 4.76
N ALA A 47 2.16 -11.63 5.44
CA ALA A 47 1.29 -12.80 5.44
C ALA A 47 0.72 -13.09 4.04
N PHE A 48 0.29 -12.05 3.34
CA PHE A 48 -0.25 -12.14 1.99
C PHE A 48 0.81 -11.87 0.92
N TRP A 49 2.11 -11.85 1.23
CA TRP A 49 3.14 -11.55 0.23
C TRP A 49 3.07 -12.49 -0.97
N ARG A 50 2.86 -13.78 -0.70
CA ARG A 50 2.73 -14.81 -1.75
C ARG A 50 1.42 -14.67 -2.53
N ASP A 51 0.31 -14.46 -1.85
CA ASP A 51 -1.01 -14.35 -2.47
C ASP A 51 -1.14 -13.05 -3.28
N LEU A 52 -0.69 -11.94 -2.72
CA LEU A 52 -0.63 -10.63 -3.36
C LEU A 52 0.31 -10.64 -4.57
N SER A 53 1.48 -11.28 -4.47
CA SER A 53 2.38 -11.48 -5.60
C SER A 53 1.75 -12.34 -6.69
N ASN A 54 1.06 -13.41 -6.32
CA ASN A 54 0.36 -14.30 -7.26
C ASN A 54 -0.81 -13.58 -7.95
N LEU A 55 -1.59 -12.80 -7.21
CA LEU A 55 -2.68 -11.97 -7.75
C LEU A 55 -2.11 -10.90 -8.69
N PHE A 56 -1.07 -10.18 -8.29
CA PHE A 56 -0.44 -9.17 -9.14
C PHE A 56 0.10 -9.80 -10.43
N LYS A 57 0.71 -10.99 -10.33
CA LYS A 57 1.16 -11.77 -11.47
C LYS A 57 -0.01 -12.15 -12.38
N GLN A 58 -1.11 -12.66 -11.82
CA GLN A 58 -2.33 -13.00 -12.56
C GLN A 58 -2.95 -11.78 -13.26
N PHE A 59 -3.12 -10.65 -12.55
CA PHE A 59 -3.66 -9.41 -13.11
C PHE A 59 -2.79 -8.89 -14.26
N ILE A 60 -1.46 -8.93 -14.12
CA ILE A 60 -0.54 -8.51 -15.18
C ILE A 60 -0.58 -9.47 -16.38
N THR A 61 -0.61 -10.80 -16.16
CA THR A 61 -0.72 -11.76 -17.27
C THR A 61 -2.08 -11.74 -17.96
N LYS A 62 -3.15 -11.44 -17.24
CA LYS A 62 -4.51 -11.35 -17.80
C LYS A 62 -4.65 -10.14 -18.73
N TYR A 63 -3.95 -9.03 -18.44
CA TYR A 63 -3.90 -7.86 -19.31
C TYR A 63 -3.10 -8.05 -20.61
N LYS A 64 -2.29 -9.10 -20.72
CA LYS A 64 -1.50 -9.40 -21.93
C LYS A 64 -2.23 -10.31 -22.93
N LYS A 65 -3.41 -10.82 -22.57
CA LYS A 65 -4.21 -11.73 -23.40
C LYS A 65 -5.58 -11.11 -23.74
N SER A 66 -5.61 -9.82 -24.08
CA SER A 66 -6.72 -9.17 -24.75
C SER A 66 -6.21 -8.18 -25.78
#